data_AF-A0A1F9Z7A6-F1
#
_entry.id   AF-A0A1F9Z7A6-F1
#
_cell.length_a   1.000
_cell.length_b   1.000
_cell.length_c   1.000
_cell.angle_alpha   90.00
_cell.angle_beta   90.00
_cell.angle_gamma   90.00
#
_symmetry.space_group_name_H-M   'P 1'
#
loop_
_entity.id
_entity.type
_entity.pdbx_description
1 polymer ?
#
loop_
_entity_poly.entity_id
_entity_poly.type
_entity_poly.pdbx_seq_one_letter_code
_entity_poly.pdbx_strand_id
1 'polypeptide(L)'
;MDSEGIVALTKGSRYRVESMETRDRTKITKGVFRGYAAVGPDDALVIELDESHQELKGKLRLIPVHVVLSVDVMEHLQAEAPKTDKPHTMYG
;
A
#
# COMPACT_ATOMS: atom_id res chain seq x y z
N MET A 1 20.10 -12.86 -0.64
CA MET A 1 19.65 -11.93 0.41
C MET A 1 18.39 -12.56 0.97
N ASP A 2 18.45 -12.99 2.22
CA ASP A 2 17.34 -13.64 2.89
C ASP A 2 16.14 -12.69 2.96
N SER A 3 15.02 -13.13 2.41
CA SER A 3 13.77 -12.37 2.31
C SER A 3 13.07 -12.17 3.66
N GLU A 4 13.63 -12.69 4.75
CA GLU A 4 13.03 -12.74 6.10
C GLU A 4 12.91 -11.37 6.80
N GLY A 5 13.43 -10.29 6.20
CA GLY A 5 13.37 -8.95 6.78
C GLY A 5 12.55 -7.91 6.00
N ILE A 6 12.06 -8.21 4.79
CA ILE A 6 11.37 -7.21 3.97
C ILE A 6 9.87 -7.28 4.24
N VAL A 7 9.38 -6.39 5.10
CA VAL A 7 7.94 -6.16 5.28
C VAL A 7 7.43 -5.37 4.08
N ALA A 8 6.81 -6.06 3.12
CA ALA A 8 6.18 -5.45 1.96
C ALA A 8 4.67 -5.24 2.20
N LEU A 9 4.14 -4.14 1.65
CA LEU A 9 2.69 -3.94 1.60
C LEU A 9 2.08 -4.98 0.65
N THR A 10 1.08 -5.71 1.15
CA THR A 10 0.44 -6.80 0.41
C THR A 10 -0.93 -6.35 -0.04
N LYS A 11 -1.20 -6.48 -1.34
CA LYS A 11 -2.51 -6.11 -1.90
C LYS A 11 -3.61 -6.95 -1.23
N GLY A 12 -4.70 -6.30 -0.87
CA GLY A 12 -5.79 -6.93 -0.12
C GLY A 12 -5.65 -6.85 1.40
N SER A 13 -4.45 -6.65 1.93
CA SER A 13 -4.23 -6.45 3.37
C SER A 13 -4.78 -5.09 3.83
N ARG A 14 -5.16 -5.00 5.10
CA ARG A 14 -5.70 -3.77 5.70
C ARG A 14 -4.64 -3.00 6.44
N TYR A 15 -4.66 -1.69 6.22
CA TYR A 15 -3.70 -0.76 6.81
C TYR A 15 -4.39 0.47 7.40
N ARG A 16 -3.74 1.04 8.41
CA ARG A 16 -3.99 2.40 8.90
C ARG A 16 -2.81 3.25 8.46
N VAL A 17 -3.06 4.21 7.59
CA VAL A 17 -2.06 5.14 7.06
C VAL A 17 -2.27 6.50 7.70
N GLU A 18 -1.22 7.05 8.31
CA GLU A 18 -1.20 8.44 8.74
C GLU A 18 -0.42 9.27 7.74
N SER A 19 -1.05 10.34 7.25
CA SER A 19 -0.51 11.21 6.21
C SER A 19 -0.55 12.67 6.63
N MET A 20 0.40 13.46 6.18
CA MET A 20 0.43 14.90 6.43
C MET A 20 -0.57 15.61 5.51
N GLU A 21 -1.54 16.32 6.08
CA GLU A 21 -2.51 17.14 5.32
C GLU A 21 -2.06 18.61 5.29
N THR A 22 -1.61 19.11 6.44
CA THR A 22 -0.88 20.37 6.57
C THR A 22 0.30 20.17 7.52
N ARG A 23 1.16 21.19 7.69
CA ARG A 23 2.34 21.10 8.56
C ARG A 23 2.01 20.70 10.00
N ASP A 24 0.83 21.08 10.49
CA ASP A 24 0.39 20.88 11.88
C ASP A 24 -0.78 19.89 12.00
N ARG A 25 -1.22 19.28 10.89
CA ARG A 25 -2.40 18.40 10.87
C ARG A 25 -2.14 17.15 10.05
N THR A 26 -2.43 16.01 10.68
CA THR A 26 -2.38 14.71 10.03
C THR A 26 -3.78 14.21 9.68
N LYS A 27 -3.83 13.26 8.75
CA LYS A 27 -5.03 12.58 8.30
C LYS A 27 -4.83 11.08 8.37
N ILE A 28 -5.72 10.42 9.09
CA ILE A 28 -5.78 8.97 9.20
C ILE A 28 -6.65 8.44 8.07
N THR A 29 -6.12 7.50 7.31
CA THR A 29 -6.85 6.73 6.31
C THR A 29 -6.79 5.25 6.69
N LYS A 30 -7.94 4.60 6.76
CA LYS A 30 -8.06 3.16 7.02
C LYS A 30 -8.72 2.46 5.84
N GLY A 31 -8.18 1.31 5.47
CA GLY A 31 -8.71 0.60 4.32
C GLY A 31 -7.83 -0.51 3.78
N VAL A 32 -8.22 -0.99 2.62
CA VAL A 32 -7.55 -2.10 1.91
C VAL A 32 -6.51 -1.54 0.96
N PHE A 33 -5.28 -2.03 1.04
CA PHE A 33 -4.25 -1.66 0.08
C PHE A 33 -4.52 -2.29 -1.28
N ARG A 34 -4.64 -1.46 -2.32
CA ARG A 34 -4.91 -1.90 -3.70
C ARG A 34 -3.66 -1.85 -4.59
N GLY A 35 -2.62 -1.11 -4.18
CA GLY A 35 -1.36 -1.02 -4.89
C GLY A 35 -0.81 0.40 -4.90
N TYR A 36 0.04 0.67 -5.88
CA TYR A 36 0.63 1.98 -6.12
C TYR A 36 0.06 2.58 -7.42
N ALA A 37 -0.01 3.91 -7.48
CA ALA A 37 -0.38 4.66 -8.67
C ALA A 37 0.55 5.87 -8.83
N ALA A 38 0.82 6.26 -10.08
CA ALA A 38 1.56 7.48 -10.36
C ALA A 38 0.63 8.71 -10.29
N VAL A 39 1.09 9.77 -9.62
CA VAL A 39 0.46 11.08 -9.56
C VAL A 39 1.47 12.11 -10.03
N GLY A 40 1.52 12.33 -11.34
CA GLY A 40 2.57 13.14 -11.96
C GLY A 40 3.94 12.46 -11.81
N PRO A 41 4.95 13.13 -11.22
CA PRO A 41 6.27 12.54 -10.97
C PRO A 41 6.32 11.68 -9.70
N ASP A 42 5.30 11.71 -8.85
CA ASP A 42 5.28 11.05 -7.55
C ASP A 42 4.55 9.70 -7.60
N ASP A 43 4.99 8.75 -6.78
CA ASP A 43 4.24 7.54 -6.47
C ASP A 43 3.26 7.78 -5.32
N ALA A 44 2.09 7.14 -5.40
CA ALA A 44 1.04 7.21 -4.39
C ALA A 44 0.58 5.81 -3.96
N LEU A 45 0.32 5.65 -2.66
CA LEU A 45 -0.41 4.52 -2.11
C LEU A 45 -1.89 4.62 -2.49
N VAL A 46 -2.45 3.52 -2.96
CA VAL A 46 -3.88 3.40 -3.25
C VAL A 46 -4.55 2.60 -2.16
N ILE A 47 -5.37 3.26 -1.36
CA ILE A 47 -6.16 2.65 -0.29
C ILE A 47 -7.65 2.75 -0.65
N GLU A 48 -8.34 1.62 -0.66
CA GLU A 48 -9.80 1.59 -0.71
C GLU A 48 -10.37 1.82 0.69
N LEU A 49 -11.16 2.88 0.84
CA LEU A 49 -11.64 3.35 2.13
C LEU A 49 -12.66 2.41 2.74
N ASP A 50 -12.46 2.08 4.01
CA ASP A 50 -13.38 1.23 4.78
C ASP A 50 -14.60 2.01 5.32
N GLU A 51 -15.39 1.33 6.14
CA GLU A 51 -16.63 1.84 6.74
C GLU A 51 -16.42 3.07 7.63
N SER A 52 -15.20 3.29 8.14
CA SER A 52 -14.91 4.46 8.99
C SER A 52 -14.97 5.80 8.24
N HIS A 53 -15.08 5.77 6.91
CA HIS A 53 -15.09 6.96 6.05
C HIS A 53 -16.49 7.34 5.55
N GLN A 54 -17.56 6.75 6.09
CA GLN A 54 -18.96 7.10 5.81
C GLN A 54 -19.27 7.12 4.30
N GLU A 55 -19.64 8.28 3.74
CA GLU A 55 -19.99 8.46 2.32
C GLU A 55 -18.85 8.15 1.36
N LEU A 56 -17.60 8.15 1.84
CA LEU A 56 -16.42 7.84 1.04
C LEU A 56 -16.08 6.34 1.05
N LYS A 57 -16.84 5.49 1.75
CA LYS A 57 -16.66 4.03 1.75
C LYS A 57 -16.56 3.49 0.32
N GLY A 58 -15.59 2.62 0.07
CA GLY A 58 -15.36 1.98 -1.23
C GLY A 58 -14.72 2.88 -2.28
N LYS A 59 -14.48 4.17 -1.99
CA LYS A 59 -13.69 5.04 -2.86
C LYS A 59 -12.20 4.73 -2.72
N LEU A 60 -11.46 4.94 -3.80
CA LEU A 60 -10.00 4.87 -3.80
C LEU A 60 -9.44 6.23 -3.37
N ARG A 61 -8.58 6.22 -2.35
CA ARG A 61 -7.78 7.37 -1.97
C ARG A 61 -6.34 7.14 -2.42
N LEU A 62 -5.82 8.08 -3.20
CA LEU A 62 -4.41 8.17 -3.56
C LEU A 62 -3.71 9.04 -2.52
N ILE A 63 -2.66 8.51 -1.89
CA ILE A 63 -1.84 9.20 -0.90
C ILE A 63 -0.40 9.22 -1.42
N PRO A 64 0.15 10.38 -1.84
CA PRO A 64 1.54 10.46 -2.25
C PRO A 64 2.47 9.89 -1.18
N VAL A 65 3.43 9.05 -1.58
CA VAL A 65 4.29 8.33 -0.63
C VAL A 65 5.11 9.30 0.21
N HIS A 66 5.54 10.42 -0.37
CA HIS A 66 6.34 11.44 0.31
C HIS A 66 5.60 12.17 1.46
N VAL A 67 4.26 12.07 1.57
CA VAL A 67 3.49 12.65 2.69
C VAL A 67 3.11 11.64 3.76
N VAL A 68 3.48 10.37 3.61
CA VAL A 68 3.16 9.31 4.57
C VAL A 68 4.06 9.44 5.78
N LEU A 69 3.45 9.49 6.97
CA LEU A 69 4.14 9.59 8.26
C LEU A 69 4.30 8.22 8.92
N SER A 70 3.26 7.39 8.84
CA SER A 70 3.29 6.02 9.35
C SER A 70 2.29 5.11 8.63
N VAL A 71 2.60 3.81 8.63
CA VAL A 71 1.72 2.76 8.09
C VAL A 71 1.68 1.62 9.11
N ASP A 72 0.52 1.44 9.73
CA ASP A 72 0.28 0.35 10.67
C ASP A 72 -0.42 -0.82 9.94
N VAL A 73 0.11 -2.03 10.12
CA VAL A 73 -0.51 -3.26 9.60
C VAL A 73 -1.64 -3.66 10.53
N MET A 74 -2.87 -3.66 10.03
CA MET A 74 -4.05 -4.05 10.82
C MET A 74 -4.41 -5.52 10.59
N GLU A 75 -4.32 -5.97 9.35
CA GLU A 75 -4.58 -7.35 8.96
C GLU A 75 -3.67 -7.70 7.79
N HIS A 76 -2.91 -8.77 7.92
CA HIS A 76 -2.00 -9.23 6.89
C HIS A 76 -2.58 -10.48 6.22
N LEU A 77 -2.99 -10.37 4.96
CA LEU A 77 -3.21 -11.52 4.11
C LEU A 77 -1.82 -12.07 3.73
N GLN A 78 -1.59 -13.37 3.92
CA GLN A 78 -0.36 -14.00 3.42
C GLN A 78 -0.27 -13.78 1.91
N ALA A 79 0.72 -13.01 1.48
CA ALA A 79 1.09 -12.96 0.08
C ALA A 79 1.56 -14.36 -0.33
N GLU A 80 0.96 -14.95 -1.37
CA GLU A 80 1.54 -16.11 -2.01
C GLU A 80 2.97 -15.76 -2.43
N ALA A 81 3.94 -16.57 -2.02
CA ALA A 81 5.34 -16.36 -2.33
C ALA A 81 5.52 -16.16 -3.84
N PRO A 82 6.33 -15.19 -4.29
CA PRO A 82 6.54 -14.97 -5.71
C PRO A 82 7.09 -16.25 -6.34
N LYS A 83 6.34 -16.82 -7.30
CA LYS A 83 6.82 -17.92 -8.12
C LYS A 83 8.06 -17.41 -8.86
N THR A 84 9.22 -17.96 -8.51
CA THR A 84 10.47 -17.70 -9.20
C THR A 84 10.34 -18.28 -10.60
N ASP A 85 10.18 -17.43 -11.62
CA ASP A 85 10.32 -17.87 -13.00
C ASP A 85 11.76 -18.34 -13.18
N LYS A 86 11.93 -19.64 -13.42
CA LYS A 86 13.24 -20.23 -13.74
C LYS A 86 13.73 -19.59 -15.04
N PRO A 87 15.00 -19.15 -15.13
CA PRO A 87 15.53 -18.65 -16.39
C PRO A 87 15.47 -19.76 -17.44
N HIS A 88 14.74 -19.50 -18.52
CA HIS A 88 14.73 -20.34 -19.71
C HIS A 88 16.13 -20.29 -20.33
N THR A 89 16.89 -21.38 -20.23
CA THR A 89 18.12 -21.57 -21.00
C THR A 89 17.74 -21.61 -22.48
N MET A 90 18.06 -20.56 -23.24
CA MET A 90 18.07 -20.63 -24.70
C MET A 90 19.48 -21.04 -25.13
N TYR A 91 19.63 -22.28 -25.60
CA TYR A 91 20.70 -22.63 -26.54
C TYR A 91 20.18 -22.30 -27.95
N GLY A 92 20.91 -21.45 -28.65
CA GLY A 92 20.68 -21.07 -30.05
C GLY A 92 21.84 -20.24 -30.55
#